data_AF-A0A2Z6NE48-F1
#
_entry.id   AF-A0A2Z6NE48-F1
#
_cell.length_a   1.000
_cell.length_b   1.000
_cell.length_c   1.000
_cell.angle_alpha   90.00
_cell.angle_beta   90.00
_cell.angle_gamma   90.00
#
_symmetry.space_group_name_H-M   'P 1'
#
loop_
_entity.id
_entity.type
_entity.pdbx_description
1 polymer ?
#
loop_
_entity_poly.entity_id
_entity_poly.type
_entity_poly.pdbx_seq_one_letter_code
_entity_poly.pdbx_strand_id
1 'polypeptide(L)'
;MNGLSMKAQWPQLDHLGEVVFVELPEPGGSVTKGNGFGAVESVKATSDVNSPISGEIVEVNDKLTGKPGLINSSPYEDGWMIKIKPSDPSELESLLGAKEYTKFCEEEDAAH
;
A
#
# COMPACT_ATOMS: atom_id res chain seq x y z
N MET A 1 18.60 5.68 -8.63
CA MET A 1 17.47 6.63 -8.60
C MET A 1 16.23 5.78 -8.42
N ASN A 2 15.91 5.39 -7.18
CA ASN A 2 14.92 4.35 -6.94
C ASN A 2 13.74 4.98 -6.22
N GLY A 3 12.72 5.37 -7.00
CA GLY A 3 11.42 5.74 -6.45
C GLY A 3 10.82 4.51 -5.79
N LEU A 4 10.68 4.56 -4.47
CA LEU A 4 9.99 3.55 -3.69
C LEU A 4 8.49 3.67 -4.01
N SER A 5 8.01 2.91 -5.00
CA SER A 5 6.59 2.61 -5.11
C SER A 5 6.18 1.92 -3.82
N MET A 6 5.21 2.48 -3.10
CA MET A 6 4.60 1.85 -1.93
C MET A 6 3.81 0.64 -2.45
N LYS A 7 4.53 -0.47 -2.55
CA LYS A 7 3.98 -1.79 -2.87
C LYS A 7 3.02 -2.11 -1.73
N ALA A 8 1.75 -2.28 -2.06
CA ALA A 8 0.69 -2.57 -1.11
C ALA A 8 1.09 -3.79 -0.27
N GLN A 9 1.56 -3.54 0.95
CA GLN A 9 2.04 -4.55 1.87
C GLN A 9 0.83 -4.96 2.71
N TRP A 10 0.05 -5.91 2.22
CA TRP A 10 -1.23 -6.29 2.81
C TRP A 10 -1.41 -7.82 2.81
N PRO A 11 -1.33 -8.50 3.97
CA PRO A 11 -1.67 -9.93 4.09
C PRO A 11 -3.14 -10.24 3.78
N GLN A 12 -4.02 -9.24 3.70
CA GLN A 12 -5.48 -9.47 3.58
C GLN A 12 -6.05 -9.25 2.18
N LEU A 13 -5.23 -9.11 1.11
CA LEU A 13 -5.80 -8.92 -0.24
C LEU A 13 -6.61 -10.15 -0.67
N ASP A 14 -6.18 -11.35 -0.30
CA ASP A 14 -6.95 -12.59 -0.49
C ASP A 14 -8.23 -12.64 0.39
N HIS A 15 -8.27 -11.93 1.51
CA HIS A 15 -9.43 -11.89 2.41
C HIS A 15 -10.45 -10.80 2.06
N LEU A 16 -10.02 -9.68 1.45
CA LEU A 16 -10.87 -8.57 1.02
C LEU A 16 -11.83 -8.99 -0.10
N GLY A 17 -11.36 -9.79 -1.06
CA GLY A 17 -12.11 -10.12 -2.27
C GLY A 17 -11.91 -9.08 -3.38
N GLU A 18 -12.85 -8.99 -4.32
CA GLU A 18 -12.74 -8.09 -5.48
C GLU A 18 -12.81 -6.62 -5.03
N VAL A 19 -11.74 -5.87 -5.32
CA VAL A 19 -11.66 -4.44 -5.03
C VAL A 19 -12.49 -3.68 -6.05
N VAL A 20 -13.46 -2.92 -5.55
CA VAL A 20 -14.42 -2.16 -6.37
C VAL A 20 -14.19 -0.67 -6.32
N PHE A 21 -13.48 -0.17 -5.31
CA PHE A 21 -13.18 1.25 -5.17
C PHE A 21 -11.88 1.49 -4.39
N VAL A 22 -11.18 2.57 -4.74
CA VAL A 22 -9.93 2.98 -4.13
C VAL A 22 -9.96 4.49 -3.92
N GLU A 23 -9.80 4.91 -2.67
CA GLU A 23 -9.62 6.29 -2.28
C GLU A 23 -8.13 6.57 -2.12
N LEU A 24 -7.62 7.51 -2.92
CA LEU A 24 -6.23 7.93 -2.90
C LEU A 24 -6.12 9.40 -2.49
N PRO A 25 -5.03 9.78 -1.81
CA PRO A 25 -4.78 11.16 -1.41
C PRO A 25 -4.39 12.01 -2.63
N GLU A 26 -4.35 13.32 -2.45
CA GLU A 26 -3.89 14.24 -3.50
C GLU A 26 -2.35 14.29 -3.60
N PRO A 27 -1.80 14.40 -4.83
CA PRO A 27 -0.37 14.68 -5.03
C PRO A 27 0.05 15.98 -4.33
N GLY A 28 1.24 15.98 -3.72
CA GLY A 28 1.75 17.10 -2.91
C GLY A 28 1.27 17.10 -1.46
N GLY A 29 0.39 16.16 -1.07
CA GLY A 29 0.05 15.93 0.33
C GLY A 29 1.20 15.31 1.13
N SER A 30 1.13 15.42 2.46
CA SER A 30 2.05 14.75 3.38
C SER A 30 1.40 13.53 4.02
N VAL A 31 2.14 12.43 4.11
CA VAL A 31 1.75 11.23 4.86
C VAL A 31 2.63 11.07 6.09
N THR A 32 2.07 10.44 7.13
CA THR A 32 2.77 10.14 8.38
C THR A 32 2.77 8.64 8.61
N LYS A 33 3.90 8.10 9.06
CA LYS A 33 4.02 6.69 9.44
C LYS A 33 2.91 6.27 10.41
N GLY A 34 2.23 5.18 10.08
CA GLY A 34 1.14 4.60 10.87
C GLY A 34 -0.22 5.26 10.68
N ASN A 35 -0.31 6.39 9.97
CA ASN A 35 -1.58 7.05 9.70
C ASN A 35 -2.15 6.63 8.33
N GLY A 36 -3.48 6.56 8.27
CA GLY A 36 -4.23 6.33 7.03
C GLY A 36 -3.97 7.45 6.02
N PHE A 37 -3.65 7.08 4.78
CA PHE A 37 -3.53 8.01 3.65
C PHE A 37 -4.63 7.83 2.61
N GLY A 38 -5.34 6.70 2.65
CA GLY A 38 -6.39 6.35 1.70
C GLY A 38 -7.17 5.13 2.20
N ALA A 39 -8.10 4.65 1.40
CA ALA A 39 -8.92 3.48 1.73
C ALA A 39 -9.16 2.61 0.50
N VAL A 40 -9.27 1.31 0.70
CA VAL A 40 -9.62 0.34 -0.33
C VAL A 40 -10.95 -0.30 0.05
N GLU A 41 -11.90 -0.28 -0.86
CA GLU A 41 -13.22 -0.88 -0.68
C GLU A 41 -13.40 -2.05 -1.64
N SER A 42 -13.85 -3.15 -1.07
CA SER A 42 -14.19 -4.39 -1.77
C SER A 42 -15.68 -4.66 -1.61
N VAL A 43 -16.20 -5.64 -2.34
CA VAL A 43 -17.59 -6.10 -2.18
C VAL A 43 -17.92 -6.64 -0.78
N LYS A 44 -16.91 -6.89 0.08
CA LYS A 44 -17.07 -7.48 1.41
C LYS A 44 -16.76 -6.52 2.55
N ALA A 45 -15.78 -5.64 2.36
CA ALA A 45 -15.24 -4.80 3.41
C ALA A 45 -14.54 -3.55 2.86
N THR A 46 -14.46 -2.53 3.70
CA THR A 46 -13.62 -1.35 3.52
C THR A 46 -12.43 -1.44 4.47
N SER A 47 -11.23 -1.10 3.99
CA SER A 47 -10.01 -1.11 4.79
C SER A 47 -9.18 0.14 4.54
N ASP A 48 -8.78 0.80 5.62
CA ASP A 48 -7.92 1.97 5.59
C ASP A 48 -6.47 1.58 5.28
N VAL A 49 -5.82 2.31 4.37
CA VAL A 49 -4.43 2.07 3.99
C VAL A 49 -3.53 3.02 4.76
N ASN A 50 -2.73 2.44 5.66
CA ASN A 50 -1.79 3.19 6.49
C ASN A 50 -0.44 3.36 5.80
N SER A 51 0.19 4.52 5.99
CA SER A 51 1.51 4.78 5.44
C SER A 51 2.60 4.08 6.26
N PRO A 52 3.48 3.27 5.67
CA PRO A 52 4.60 2.64 6.38
C PRO A 52 5.68 3.63 6.82
N ILE A 53 5.78 4.80 6.18
CA ILE A 53 6.77 5.85 6.47
C ILE A 53 6.14 7.24 6.31
N SER A 54 6.79 8.24 6.87
CA SER A 54 6.44 9.65 6.74
C SER A 54 7.10 10.25 5.50
N GLY A 55 6.39 11.12 4.79
CA GLY A 55 6.91 11.70 3.56
C GLY A 55 5.91 12.55 2.78
N GLU A 56 6.37 13.07 1.65
CA GLU A 56 5.56 13.85 0.71
C GLU A 56 5.13 12.97 -0.47
N ILE A 57 3.87 13.02 -0.85
CA ILE A 57 3.32 12.29 -2.01
C ILE A 57 3.80 12.98 -3.28
N VAL A 58 4.64 12.30 -4.04
CA VAL A 58 5.17 12.82 -5.32
C VAL A 58 4.35 12.35 -6.51
N GLU A 59 3.63 11.24 -6.38
CA GLU A 59 2.83 10.67 -7.47
C GLU A 59 1.70 9.81 -6.90
N VAL A 60 0.56 9.82 -7.57
CA VAL A 60 -0.63 9.02 -7.24
C VAL A 60 -1.04 8.23 -8.47
N ASN A 61 -1.49 6.99 -8.30
CA ASN A 61 -1.91 6.16 -9.42
C ASN A 61 -3.37 6.39 -9.77
N ASP A 62 -3.62 7.43 -10.58
CA ASP A 62 -4.95 7.77 -11.07
C ASP A 62 -5.61 6.66 -11.91
N LYS A 63 -4.86 5.62 -12.32
CA LYS A 63 -5.46 4.47 -13.02
C LYS A 63 -6.41 3.67 -12.11
N LEU A 64 -6.20 3.71 -10.79
CA LEU A 64 -6.97 2.92 -9.83
C LEU A 64 -8.40 3.42 -9.66
N THR A 65 -8.68 4.71 -9.88
CA THR A 65 -10.06 5.24 -9.85
C THR A 65 -10.92 4.69 -10.99
N GLY A 66 -10.32 4.41 -12.16
CA GLY A 66 -11.00 3.78 -13.29
C GLY A 66 -10.87 2.25 -13.35
N LYS A 67 -9.84 1.69 -12.71
CA LYS A 67 -9.53 0.25 -12.72
C LYS A 67 -9.06 -0.24 -11.34
N PRO A 68 -9.96 -0.28 -10.35
CA PRO A 68 -9.64 -0.72 -8.99
C PRO A 68 -9.14 -2.18 -8.92
N GLY A 69 -9.61 -3.04 -9.82
CA GLY A 69 -9.15 -4.44 -9.93
C GLY A 69 -7.67 -4.63 -10.30
N LEU A 70 -6.93 -3.55 -10.63
CA LEU A 70 -5.47 -3.60 -10.75
C LEU A 70 -4.79 -3.91 -9.42
N ILE A 71 -5.41 -3.55 -8.28
CA ILE A 71 -4.90 -3.93 -6.96
C ILE A 71 -4.90 -5.45 -6.84
N ASN A 72 -5.97 -6.14 -7.26
CA ASN A 72 -6.02 -7.61 -7.21
C ASN A 72 -5.11 -8.28 -8.25
N SER A 73 -5.13 -7.80 -9.50
CA SER A 73 -4.46 -8.50 -10.62
C SER A 73 -2.98 -8.20 -10.75
N SER A 74 -2.52 -7.04 -10.28
CA SER A 74 -1.15 -6.57 -10.47
C SER A 74 -0.64 -5.72 -9.29
N PRO A 75 -0.73 -6.21 -8.03
CA PRO A 75 -0.48 -5.42 -6.82
C PRO A 75 0.94 -4.79 -6.77
N TYR A 76 1.91 -5.40 -7.45
CA TYR A 76 3.31 -4.99 -7.42
C TYR A 76 3.77 -4.17 -8.61
N GLU A 77 3.00 -4.19 -9.71
CA GLU A 77 3.34 -3.51 -10.97
C GLU A 77 2.33 -2.39 -11.26
N ASP A 78 1.12 -2.70 -11.74
CA ASP A 78 0.13 -1.68 -12.12
C ASP A 78 -0.78 -1.23 -10.96
N GLY A 79 -0.79 -1.97 -9.86
CA GLY A 79 -1.61 -1.78 -8.66
C GLY A 79 -0.97 -0.92 -7.57
N TRP A 80 0.16 -0.26 -7.85
CA TRP A 80 0.77 0.69 -6.90
C TRP A 80 -0.19 1.84 -6.59
N MET A 81 -0.24 2.32 -5.35
CA MET A 81 -1.19 3.37 -4.95
C MET A 81 -0.59 4.77 -5.04
N ILE A 82 0.53 4.98 -4.35
CA ILE A 82 1.22 6.26 -4.25
C ILE A 82 2.74 6.06 -4.27
N LYS A 83 3.45 7.09 -4.72
CA LYS A 83 4.90 7.22 -4.53
C LYS A 83 5.13 8.38 -3.58
N ILE A 84 6.01 8.15 -2.63
CA ILE A 84 6.37 9.14 -1.62
C ILE A 84 7.85 9.41 -1.64
N LYS A 85 8.20 10.65 -1.34
CA LYS A 85 9.54 11.07 -0.99
C LYS A 85 9.67 10.98 0.53
N PRO A 86 10.45 10.02 1.07
CA PRO A 86 10.62 9.86 2.50
C PRO A 86 11.16 11.15 3.12
N SER A 87 10.50 11.64 4.18
CA SER A 87 11.02 12.75 4.97
C SER A 87 12.14 12.29 5.91
N ASP A 88 12.05 11.05 6.38
CA ASP A 88 13.07 10.40 7.21
C ASP A 88 13.47 9.05 6.61
N PRO A 89 14.67 8.94 5.99
CA PRO A 89 15.13 7.68 5.41
C PRO A 89 15.44 6.61 6.46
N SER A 90 15.61 6.95 7.74
CA SER A 90 15.81 5.94 8.80
C SER A 90 14.58 5.08 9.06
N GLU A 91 13.38 5.59 8.72
CA GLU A 91 12.15 4.81 8.83
C GLU A 91 12.12 3.64 7.84
N LEU A 92 12.91 3.69 6.75
CA LEU A 92 13.07 2.58 5.81
C LEU A 92 13.81 1.39 6.43
N GLU A 93 14.70 1.63 7.38
CA GLU A 93 15.41 0.56 8.09
C GLU A 93 14.47 -0.23 9.02
N SER A 94 13.34 0.36 9.40
CA SER A 94 12.30 -0.30 10.18
C SER A 94 11.37 -1.16 9.31
N LEU A 95 11.48 -1.10 7.98
CA LEU A 95 10.65 -1.89 7.09
C LEU A 95 11.27 -3.28 6.89
N LEU A 96 10.42 -4.29 6.88
CA LEU A 96 10.83 -5.65 6.59
C LEU A 96 11.32 -5.75 5.14
N GLY A 97 12.51 -6.32 4.94
CA GLY A 97 12.96 -6.69 3.60
C GLY A 97 12.06 -7.76 3.00
N ALA A 98 12.12 -7.96 1.68
CA ALA A 98 11.25 -8.91 0.98
C ALA A 98 11.24 -10.31 1.60
N LYS A 99 12.42 -10.83 2.02
CA LYS A 99 12.54 -12.14 2.67
C LYS A 99 11.94 -12.18 4.07
N GLU A 100 12.12 -11.11 4.84
CA GLU A 100 11.58 -11.00 6.20
C GLU A 100 10.06 -10.87 6.17
N TYR A 101 9.53 -10.16 5.17
CA TYR A 101 8.09 -10.04 4.98
C TYR A 101 7.45 -11.37 4.52
N THR A 102 8.08 -12.11 3.59
CA THR A 102 7.60 -13.45 3.23
C THR A 102 7.51 -14.36 4.44
N LYS A 103 8.56 -14.37 5.27
CA LYS A 103 8.59 -15.16 6.51
C LYS A 103 7.52 -14.69 7.51
N PHE A 104 7.30 -13.38 7.64
CA PHE A 104 6.24 -12.83 8.49
C PHE A 104 4.85 -13.28 8.03
N CYS A 105 4.56 -13.23 6.71
CA CYS A 105 3.30 -13.74 6.17
C CYS A 105 3.15 -15.24 6.43
N GLU A 106 4.18 -16.05 6.15
CA GLU A 106 4.15 -17.50 6.43
C GLU A 106 3.92 -17.80 7.93
N GLU A 107 4.49 -17.01 8.83
CA GLU A 107 4.30 -17.15 10.28
C GLU A 107 2.90 -16.70 10.74
N GLU A 108 2.32 -15.65 10.14
CA GLU A 108 0.94 -15.21 10.41
C GLU A 108 -0.10 -16.21 9.84
N ASP A 109 0.10 -16.71 8.62
CA ASP A 109 -0.75 -17.73 8.00
C ASP A 109 -0.68 -19.06 8.77
N ALA A 110 0.49 -19.43 9.31
CA ALA A 110 0.65 -20.63 10.13
C ALA A 110 0.11 -20.49 11.57
N ALA A 111 -0.19 -19.27 12.00
CA ALA A 111 -0.77 -18.97 13.32
C ALA A 111 -2.32 -18.97 13.32
N HIS A 112 -2.94 -19.29 12.17
CA HIS A 112 -4.39 -19.49 12.01
C HIS A 112 -4.71 -20.88 11.44
#